data_AF-A0A7C1DH68-F1
#
_entry.id   AF-A0A7C1DH68-F1
#
_cell.length_a   1.000
_cell.length_b   1.000
_cell.length_c   1.000
_cell.angle_alpha   90.00
_cell.angle_beta   90.00
_cell.angle_gamma   90.00
#
_symmetry.space_group_name_H-M   'P 1'
#
loop_
_entity.id
_entity.type
_entity.pdbx_description
1 polymer ?
#
loop_
_entity_poly.entity_id
_entity_poly.type
_entity_poly.pdbx_seq_one_letter_code
_entity_poly.pdbx_strand_id
1 'polypeptide(L)' 'MTLLLISITVLATLLLRAGRAQAHCDTLEGPVVKAALKAFEKGDVTPVLMWIQQENEAEVKKAFDLALKVRALGVCRS' A
#
# COMPACT_ATOMS: atom_id res chain seq x y z
N MET A 1 -24.17 34.10 25.90
CA MET A 1 -25.08 33.12 25.25
C MET A 1 -24.67 32.84 23.79
N THR A 2 -24.44 33.88 22.97
CA THR A 2 -23.99 33.75 21.57
C THR A 2 -22.62 33.08 21.40
N LEU A 3 -21.63 33.40 22.23
CA LEU A 3 -20.30 32.77 22.22
C LEU A 3 -20.34 31.26 22.52
N LEU A 4 -21.23 30.84 23.42
CA LEU A 4 -21.42 29.43 23.77
C LEU A 4 -21.99 28.65 22.57
N LEU A 5 -22.97 29.24 21.87
CA LEU A 5 -23.59 28.64 20.69
C LEU A 5 -22.59 28.49 19.53
N ILE A 6 -21.69 29.46 19.34
CA ILE A 6 -20.64 29.39 18.32
C ILE A 6 -19.64 28.26 18.63
N SER A 7 -19.20 28.13 19.88
CA SER A 7 -18.29 27.04 20.25
C SER A 7 -18.92 25.65 20.06
N ILE A 8 -20.22 25.51 20.35
CA ILE A 8 -20.94 24.24 20.17
C ILE A 8 -21.09 23.89 18.69
N THR A 9 -21.40 24.86 17.82
CA THR A 9 -21.54 24.61 16.38
C THR A 9 -20.19 24.31 15.73
N VAL A 10 -19.11 24.98 16.13
CA VAL A 10 -17.74 24.67 15.67
C VAL A 10 -17.33 23.26 16.09
N LEU A 11 -17.61 22.86 17.34
CA LEU A 11 -17.27 21.51 17.81
C LEU A 11 -18.09 20.44 17.10
N ALA A 12 -19.40 20.66 16.91
CA ALA A 12 -20.28 19.72 16.21
C ALA A 12 -19.86 19.51 14.75
N THR A 13 -19.50 20.59 14.04
CA THR A 13 -19.02 20.50 12.65
C THR A 13 -17.66 19.80 12.54
N LEU A 14 -16.77 19.96 13.53
CA LEU A 14 -15.51 19.24 13.59
C LEU A 14 -15.72 17.73 13.78
N LEU A 15 -16.66 17.35 14.66
CA LEU A 15 -17.00 15.95 14.93
C LEU A 15 -17.66 15.27 13.71
N LEU A 16 -18.49 16.01 12.97
CA LEU A 16 -19.11 15.54 11.72
C LEU A 16 -18.10 15.37 10.57
N ARG A 17 -16.91 15.98 10.67
CA ARG A 17 -15.80 15.84 9.70
C ARG A 17 -14.88 14.66 9.97
N ALA A 18 -15.13 13.85 11.00
CA ALA A 18 -14.42 12.59 11.20
C ALA A 18 -14.80 11.60 10.07
N GLY A 19 -14.13 11.75 8.92
CA GLY A 19 -14.34 10.93 7.73
C GLY A 19 -13.86 9.50 7.93
N ARG A 20 -14.46 8.57 7.20
CA ARG A 20 -14.05 7.16 7.18
C ARG A 20 -12.62 7.06 6.65
N ALA A 21 -11.71 6.48 7.43
CA ALA A 21 -10.39 6.10 6.96
C ALA A 21 -10.54 5.12 5.79
N GLN A 22 -10.05 5.49 4.61
CA GLN A 22 -10.04 4.65 3.43
C GLN A 22 -8.83 3.70 3.52
N ALA A 23 -9.05 2.43 3.83
CA ALA A 23 -8.02 1.40 3.81
C ALA A 23 -7.73 0.95 2.37
N HIS A 24 -7.34 1.89 1.50
CA HIS A 24 -7.01 1.60 0.09
C HIS A 24 -5.62 0.96 -0.06
N CYS A 25 -4.83 0.90 1.02
CA CYS A 25 -3.43 0.47 1.01
C CYS A 25 -3.25 -1.03 0.72
N ASP A 26 -4.28 -1.85 0.91
CA ASP A 26 -4.25 -3.31 0.69
C ASP A 26 -4.77 -3.72 -0.69
N THR A 27 -5.05 -2.77 -1.56
CA THR A 27 -5.51 -3.02 -2.94
C THR A 27 -4.34 -2.97 -3.93
N LEU A 28 -4.58 -3.31 -5.20
CA LEU A 28 -3.60 -3.14 -6.28
C LEU A 28 -3.11 -1.69 -6.43
N GLU A 29 -3.87 -0.72 -5.91
CA GLU A 29 -3.52 0.68 -5.92
C GLU A 29 -2.51 1.08 -4.82
N GLY A 30 -2.25 0.16 -3.89
CA GLY A 30 -1.33 0.35 -2.77
C GLY A 30 0.12 0.57 -3.23
N PRO A 31 0.91 1.36 -2.47
CA PRO A 31 2.28 1.71 -2.85
C PRO A 31 3.20 0.49 -2.93
N VAL A 32 3.01 -0.50 -2.04
CA VAL A 32 3.80 -1.73 -2.01
C VAL A 32 3.54 -2.59 -3.25
N VAL A 33 2.27 -2.75 -3.62
CA VAL A 33 1.89 -3.54 -4.80
C VAL A 33 2.38 -2.88 -6.08
N LYS A 34 2.27 -1.54 -6.20
CA LYS A 34 2.83 -0.79 -7.33
C LYS A 34 4.35 -0.98 -7.47
N ALA A 35 5.08 -1.00 -6.35
CA ALA A 35 6.51 -1.28 -6.36
C ALA A 35 6.81 -2.72 -6.84
N ALA A 36 6.03 -3.70 -6.38
CA ALA A 36 6.16 -5.09 -6.81
C ALA A 36 5.85 -5.28 -8.30
N LEU A 37 4.81 -4.63 -8.83
CA LEU A 37 4.49 -4.66 -10.26
C LEU A 37 5.64 -4.12 -11.11
N LYS A 38 6.19 -2.96 -10.74
CA LYS A 38 7.35 -2.36 -11.41
C LYS A 38 8.59 -3.24 -11.33
N ALA A 39 8.79 -3.92 -10.20
CA ALA A 39 9.87 -4.89 -10.03
C ALA A 39 9.72 -6.07 -11.01
N PHE A 40 8.52 -6.63 -11.13
CA PHE A 40 8.25 -7.73 -12.08
C PHE A 40 8.35 -7.29 -13.55
N GLU A 41 7.96 -6.06 -13.89
CA GLU A 41 8.15 -5.50 -15.24
C GLU A 41 9.61 -5.41 -15.63
N LYS A 42 10.47 -5.02 -14.68
CA LYS A 42 11.91 -4.84 -14.91
C LYS A 42 12.74 -6.10 -14.65
N GLY A 43 12.18 -7.09 -13.97
CA GLY A 43 12.93 -8.24 -13.45
C GLY A 43 13.90 -7.87 -12.32
N ASP A 44 13.67 -6.75 -11.63
CA ASP A 44 14.57 -6.21 -10.59
C ASP A 44 13.80 -6.04 -9.28
N VAL A 45 14.21 -6.77 -8.24
CA VAL A 45 13.58 -6.79 -6.91
C VAL A 45 13.85 -5.52 -6.07
N THR A 46 14.84 -4.70 -6.46
CA THR A 46 15.30 -3.53 -5.70
C THR A 46 14.17 -2.58 -5.23
N PRO A 47 13.14 -2.25 -6.05
CA PRO A 47 12.04 -1.40 -5.62
C PRO A 47 11.20 -1.98 -4.46
N VAL A 48 11.21 -3.30 -4.27
CA VAL A 48 10.46 -3.98 -3.20
C VAL A 48 11.28 -4.01 -1.91
N LEU A 49 12.62 -4.12 -2.00
CA LEU A 49 13.49 -4.25 -0.83
C LEU A 49 13.38 -3.08 0.15
N MET A 50 13.04 -1.88 -0.33
CA MET A 50 12.81 -0.73 0.57
C MET A 50 11.66 -0.93 1.57
N TRP A 51 10.76 -1.88 1.32
CA TRP A 51 9.60 -2.20 2.16
C TRP A 51 9.87 -3.38 3.10
N ILE A 52 11.05 -3.99 3.01
CA ILE A 52 11.39 -5.24 3.69
C ILE A 52 12.51 -4.95 4.69
N GLN A 53 12.42 -5.55 5.86
CA GLN A 53 13.51 -5.51 6.83
C GLN A 53 14.70 -6.30 6.31
N GLN A 54 15.92 -5.84 6.63
CA GLN A 54 17.15 -6.39 6.08
C GLN A 54 17.29 -7.91 6.31
N GLU A 55 16.79 -8.41 7.44
CA GLU A 55 16.83 -9.83 7.81
C GLU A 55 15.98 -10.70 6.87
N ASN A 56 14.93 -10.13 6.28
CA ASN A 56 13.95 -10.82 5.44
C ASN A 56 14.23 -10.68 3.95
N GLU A 57 15.17 -9.82 3.53
CA GLU A 57 15.48 -9.60 2.11
C GLU A 57 15.87 -10.89 1.39
N ALA A 58 16.61 -11.78 2.06
CA ALA A 58 17.08 -13.02 1.46
C ALA A 58 15.93 -13.96 1.10
N GLU A 59 14.88 -14.02 1.93
CA GLU A 59 13.67 -14.79 1.65
C GLU A 59 12.90 -14.20 0.47
N VAL A 60 12.72 -12.88 0.47
CA VAL A 60 11.97 -12.19 -0.59
C VAL A 60 12.68 -12.28 -1.94
N LYS A 61 14.01 -12.14 -1.99
CA LYS A 61 14.80 -12.34 -3.22
C LYS A 61 14.57 -13.74 -3.81
N LYS A 62 14.63 -14.78 -2.97
CA LYS A 62 14.36 -16.17 -3.40
C LYS A 62 12.93 -16.34 -3.93
N ALA A 63 11.95 -15.79 -3.22
CA ALA A 63 10.55 -15.86 -3.64
C ALA A 63 10.29 -15.11 -4.96
N PHE A 64 10.92 -13.95 -5.14
CA PHE A 64 10.83 -13.15 -6.36
C PHE A 64 11.40 -13.89 -7.57
N ASP A 65 12.57 -14.54 -7.43
CA ASP A 65 13.17 -15.36 -8.48
C ASP A 65 12.28 -16.53 -8.90
N LEU A 66 11.63 -17.18 -7.94
CA LEU A 66 10.66 -18.24 -8.22
C LEU A 66 9.43 -17.70 -8.95
N ALA A 67 8.90 -16.55 -8.52
CA ALA A 67 7.78 -15.89 -9.15
C ALA A 67 8.08 -15.49 -10.62
N LEU A 68 9.29 -14.99 -10.90
CA LEU A 68 9.71 -14.69 -12.28
C LEU A 68 9.73 -15.94 -13.17
N LYS A 69 10.24 -17.06 -12.64
CA LYS A 69 10.26 -18.33 -13.38
C LYS A 69 8.83 -18.79 -13.72
N VAL A 70 7.90 -18.74 -12.77
CA VAL A 70 6.50 -19.13 -13.01
C VAL A 70 5.80 -18.18 -13.97
N ARG A 71 6.06 -16.86 -13.88
CA ARG A 71 5.52 -15.87 -14.82
C ARG A 71 5.96 -16.10 -16.26
N ALA A 72 7.16 -16.64 -16.47
CA ALA A 72 7.62 -17.04 -17.80
C ALA A 72 6.90 -18.28 -18.36
N LEU A 73 6.31 -19.12 -17.50
CA LEU A 73 5.62 -20.35 -17.88
C LEU A 73 4.16 -20.14 -18.32
N GLY A 74 3.58 -18.95 -18.15
CA GLY A 74 2.22 -18.67 -18.60
C GLY A 74 1.68 -17.30 -18.17
N VAL A 75 0.54 -16.91 -18.73
CA VAL A 75 -0.15 -15.67 -18.35
C VAL A 75 -0.92 -15.92 -17.05
N CYS A 76 -0.40 -15.46 -15.91
CA CYS A 76 -1.25 -15.13 -14.76
C CYS A 76 -2.20 -14.00 -15.20
N ARG A 77 -3.35 -14.36 -15.75
CA ARG A 77 -4.49 -13.44 -15.86
C ARG A 77 -5.04 -13.31 -14.44
N SER A 78 -4.82 -12.13 -13.85
CA SER A 78 -5.54 -11.63 -12.69
C SER A 78 -7.05 -11.65 -12.93
#